data_AF-A0A531KG90-F1
#
_entry.id   AF-A0A531KG90-F1
#
_cell.length_a   1.000
_cell.length_b   1.000
_cell.length_c   1.000
_cell.angle_alpha   90.00
_cell.angle_beta   90.00
_cell.angle_gamma   90.00
#
_symmetry.space_group_name_H-M   'P 1'
#
loop_
_entity.id
_entity.type
_entity.pdbx_description
1 polymer ?
#
loop_
_entity_poly.entity_id
_entity_poly.type
_entity_poly.pdbx_seq_one_letter_code
_entity_poly.pdbx_strand_id
1 'polypeptide(L)'
;LYGFTMSRFAGTWAAMKCVKDNIESTASVDAALERLDIVNPDFDMPPGGLNIRNEIDMLGQEERLHEYKRAAASAFIHANGLNRIVYSGGSGPKLGIVTIGKSYLDVRQALEDIGVDEAAANRIGIRLFKVGCPWPLDLQHIADFARGLDTIVVVEEKRSLLEVQ
;
A
#
# COMPACT_ATOMS: atom_id res chain seq x y z
N LEU A 1 0.17 8.71 -11.88
CA LEU A 1 0.42 10.01 -11.23
C LEU A 1 1.01 9.83 -9.83
N TYR A 2 0.38 9.08 -8.91
CA TYR A 2 0.99 8.77 -7.59
C TYR A 2 2.45 8.32 -7.64
N GLY A 3 2.79 7.31 -8.46
CA GLY A 3 4.18 6.85 -8.58
C GLY A 3 5.16 7.92 -9.09
N PHE A 4 4.70 8.84 -9.96
CA PHE A 4 5.51 9.96 -10.43
C PHE A 4 5.77 10.96 -9.30
N THR A 5 4.72 11.38 -8.59
CA THR A 5 4.86 12.33 -7.47
C THR A 5 5.69 11.73 -6.33
N MET A 6 5.42 10.48 -5.95
CA MET A 6 6.19 9.74 -4.96
C MET A 6 7.68 9.68 -5.33
N SER A 7 8.00 9.43 -6.60
CA SER A 7 9.38 9.43 -7.09
C SER A 7 10.07 10.77 -6.91
N ARG A 8 9.37 11.89 -7.16
CA ARG A 8 9.92 13.24 -6.95
C ARG A 8 10.06 13.59 -5.47
N PHE A 9 9.10 13.18 -4.65
CA PHE A 9 9.10 13.42 -3.21
C PHE A 9 10.21 12.63 -2.49
N ALA A 10 10.27 11.31 -2.71
CA ALA A 10 11.17 10.41 -2.00
C ALA A 10 12.56 10.26 -2.67
N GLY A 11 12.75 10.81 -3.87
CA GLY A 11 14.01 10.65 -4.63
C GLY A 11 14.29 9.19 -5.03
N THR A 12 13.24 8.40 -5.23
CA THR A 12 13.29 6.97 -5.58
C THR A 12 12.73 6.71 -6.97
N TRP A 13 13.02 5.52 -7.52
CA TRP A 13 12.35 5.04 -8.71
C TRP A 13 11.01 4.41 -8.31
N ALA A 14 9.97 4.67 -9.09
CA ALA A 14 8.67 4.03 -8.91
C ALA A 14 8.43 3.04 -10.05
N ALA A 15 7.88 1.88 -9.70
CA ALA A 15 7.48 0.86 -10.65
C ALA A 15 6.02 0.47 -10.41
N MET A 16 5.36 0.01 -11.47
CA MET A 16 3.99 -0.52 -11.42
C MET A 16 4.02 -1.96 -11.89
N LYS A 17 3.52 -2.88 -11.06
CA LYS A 17 3.35 -4.28 -11.46
C LYS A 17 2.10 -4.38 -12.34
N CYS A 18 2.31 -4.69 -13.62
CA CYS A 18 1.24 -5.04 -14.54
C CYS A 18 1.13 -6.57 -14.62
N VAL A 19 -0.06 -7.10 -14.39
CA VAL A 19 -0.37 -8.51 -14.64
C VAL A 19 -1.45 -8.58 -15.72
N LYS A 20 -1.43 -9.68 -16.49
CA LYS A 20 -2.29 -9.90 -17.65
C LYS A 20 -3.75 -9.55 -17.38
N ASP A 21 -4.29 -10.12 -16.30
CA ASP A 21 -5.70 -9.99 -15.92
C ASP A 21 -6.14 -8.54 -15.64
N ASN A 22 -5.19 -7.65 -15.35
CA ASN A 22 -5.45 -6.25 -15.02
C ASN A 22 -5.22 -5.33 -16.22
N ILE A 23 -4.23 -5.65 -17.06
CA ILE A 23 -3.71 -4.74 -18.10
C ILE A 23 -4.28 -5.04 -19.49
N GLU A 24 -4.75 -6.26 -19.74
CA GLU A 24 -5.35 -6.67 -21.02
C GLU A 24 -6.89 -6.56 -21.01
N SER A 25 -7.46 -5.93 -19.99
CA SER A 25 -8.90 -5.68 -19.89
C SER A 25 -9.26 -4.29 -20.42
N THR A 26 -10.46 -4.16 -20.99
CA THR A 26 -11.00 -2.89 -21.48
C THR A 26 -11.98 -2.32 -20.46
N ALA A 27 -11.72 -1.09 -20.01
CA ALA A 27 -12.65 -0.33 -19.19
C ALA A 27 -12.65 1.14 -19.61
N SER A 28 -13.78 1.82 -19.46
CA SER A 28 -13.81 3.29 -19.52
C SER A 28 -13.37 3.82 -18.16
N VAL A 29 -12.38 4.69 -18.15
CA VAL A 29 -11.84 5.30 -16.94
C VAL A 29 -11.87 6.81 -17.07
N ASP A 30 -12.20 7.49 -15.96
CA ASP A 30 -12.01 8.93 -15.87
C ASP A 30 -10.51 9.25 -15.75
N ALA A 31 -10.03 10.08 -16.67
CA ALA A 31 -8.63 10.50 -16.77
C ALA A 31 -8.42 11.96 -16.34
N ALA A 32 -9.44 12.64 -15.82
CA ALA A 32 -9.33 13.99 -15.27
C ALA A 32 -8.22 14.06 -14.20
N LEU A 33 -7.49 15.18 -14.15
CA LEU A 33 -6.40 15.37 -13.17
C LEU A 33 -6.96 15.66 -11.77
N GLU A 34 -8.10 16.35 -11.74
CA GLU A 34 -8.79 16.84 -10.56
C GLU A 34 -9.36 15.71 -9.69
N ARG A 35 -9.46 14.49 -10.23
CA ARG A 35 -9.91 13.30 -9.48
C ARG A 35 -8.87 12.81 -8.46
N LEU A 36 -7.63 13.30 -8.54
CA LEU A 36 -6.53 12.90 -7.67
C LEU A 36 -6.12 14.05 -6.77
N ASP A 37 -6.37 13.90 -5.48
CA ASP A 37 -5.85 14.79 -4.44
C ASP A 37 -4.53 14.21 -3.90
N ILE A 38 -3.43 14.48 -4.59
CA ILE A 38 -2.11 13.93 -4.23
C ILE A 38 -1.47 14.83 -3.19
N VAL A 39 -1.26 14.29 -1.99
CA VAL A 39 -0.69 14.99 -0.84
C VAL A 39 0.82 14.71 -0.76
N ASN A 40 1.62 15.76 -0.63
CA ASN A 40 3.01 15.62 -0.18
C ASN A 40 3.03 15.80 1.34
N PRO A 41 3.35 14.76 2.13
CA PRO A 41 3.39 14.88 3.58
C PRO A 41 4.59 15.72 4.02
N ASP A 42 4.46 16.34 5.19
CA ASP A 42 5.62 16.87 5.92
C ASP A 42 6.53 15.71 6.31
N PHE A 43 7.83 15.87 6.03
CA PHE A 43 8.84 14.85 6.29
C PHE A 43 10.18 15.51 6.60
N ASP A 44 10.88 15.00 7.61
CA ASP A 44 12.18 15.50 8.03
C ASP A 44 13.26 15.14 6.99
N MET A 45 13.43 16.04 6.03
CA MET A 45 14.37 15.86 4.92
C MET A 45 15.83 15.92 5.42
N PRO A 46 16.73 15.07 4.90
CA PRO A 46 18.15 15.20 5.16
C PRO A 46 18.69 16.49 4.51
N PRO A 47 19.84 17.01 4.96
CA PRO A 47 20.47 18.18 4.35
C PRO A 47 20.58 18.04 2.82
N GLY A 48 20.08 19.02 2.07
CA GLY A 48 20.10 18.99 0.60
C GLY A 48 19.06 18.07 -0.07
N GLY A 49 18.11 17.49 0.69
CA GLY A 49 16.97 16.72 0.16
C GLY A 49 17.30 15.32 -0.32
N LEU A 50 16.33 14.61 -0.92
CA LEU A 50 16.46 13.17 -1.23
C LEU A 50 16.92 12.84 -2.66
N ASN A 51 16.96 13.82 -3.56
CA ASN A 51 17.29 13.56 -4.97
C ASN A 51 18.76 13.14 -5.15
N ILE A 52 19.10 12.61 -6.32
CA ILE A 52 20.47 12.20 -6.65
C ILE A 52 21.41 13.41 -6.66
N ARG A 53 22.63 13.24 -6.16
CA ARG A 53 23.60 14.34 -6.02
C ARG A 53 25.04 13.83 -6.14
N ASN A 54 25.94 14.71 -6.58
CA ASN A 54 27.33 14.37 -6.87
C ASN A 54 28.30 14.69 -5.73
N GLU A 55 27.89 15.52 -4.77
CA GLU A 55 28.72 15.88 -3.61
C GLU A 55 28.67 14.87 -2.46
N ILE A 56 27.93 13.77 -2.62
CA ILE A 56 27.82 12.68 -1.65
C ILE A 56 28.42 11.43 -2.27
N ASP A 57 29.27 10.77 -1.50
CA ASP A 57 29.92 9.51 -1.90
C ASP A 57 28.93 8.33 -1.88
N MET A 58 29.42 7.15 -2.25
CA MET A 58 28.60 5.94 -2.34
C MET A 58 27.96 5.56 -0.99
N LEU A 59 28.68 5.71 0.12
CA LEU A 59 28.17 5.35 1.44
C LEU A 59 27.10 6.32 1.92
N GLY A 60 27.27 7.63 1.70
CA GLY A 60 26.24 8.61 2.05
C GLY A 60 24.99 8.50 1.18
N GLN A 61 25.10 8.04 -0.08
CA GLN A 61 23.93 7.73 -0.91
C GLN A 61 23.18 6.48 -0.41
N GLU A 62 23.91 5.47 0.05
CA GLU A 62 23.33 4.25 0.65
C GLU A 62 22.62 4.55 1.97
N GLU A 63 23.27 5.29 2.86
CA GLU A 63 22.67 5.77 4.11
C GLU A 63 21.36 6.53 3.83
N ARG A 64 21.36 7.42 2.84
CA ARG A 64 20.13 8.13 2.43
C ARG A 64 19.03 7.21 1.96
N LEU A 65 19.37 6.19 1.19
CA LEU A 65 18.41 5.21 0.69
C LEU A 65 17.70 4.49 1.85
N HIS A 66 18.49 3.99 2.81
CA HIS A 66 18.01 3.19 3.93
C HIS A 66 17.32 4.03 5.02
N GLU A 67 17.93 5.13 5.43
CA GLU A 67 17.48 5.93 6.57
C GLU A 67 16.36 6.92 6.20
N TYR A 68 16.35 7.44 4.96
CA TYR A 68 15.43 8.53 4.60
C TYR A 68 14.50 8.19 3.43
N LYS A 69 15.02 7.71 2.30
CA LYS A 69 14.19 7.54 1.08
C LYS A 69 13.08 6.51 1.27
N ARG A 70 13.38 5.39 1.91
CA ARG A 70 12.38 4.36 2.24
C ARG A 70 11.29 4.91 3.16
N ALA A 71 11.68 5.64 4.20
CA ALA A 71 10.74 6.27 5.15
C ALA A 71 9.89 7.35 4.46
N ALA A 72 10.47 8.18 3.61
CA ALA A 72 9.75 9.18 2.82
C ALA A 72 8.72 8.53 1.88
N ALA A 73 9.10 7.46 1.18
CA ALA A 73 8.16 6.70 0.35
C ALA A 73 7.01 6.13 1.20
N SER A 74 7.30 5.57 2.38
CA SER A 74 6.28 5.07 3.32
C SER A 74 5.33 6.19 3.78
N ALA A 75 5.86 7.37 4.15
CA ALA A 75 5.08 8.52 4.54
C ALA A 75 4.15 9.00 3.41
N PHE A 76 4.65 9.02 2.17
CA PHE A 76 3.85 9.35 0.99
C PHE A 76 2.73 8.32 0.77
N ILE A 77 3.03 7.02 0.87
CA ILE A 77 2.06 5.93 0.74
C ILE A 77 0.92 6.09 1.76
N HIS A 78 1.29 6.42 3.01
CA HIS A 78 0.36 6.64 4.11
C HIS A 78 -0.56 7.84 3.84
N ALA A 79 0.04 9.02 3.59
CA ALA A 79 -0.67 10.28 3.40
C ALA A 79 -1.64 10.26 2.21
N ASN A 80 -1.36 9.45 1.19
CA ASN A 80 -2.18 9.32 -0.01
C ASN A 80 -3.16 8.14 0.02
N GLY A 81 -3.24 7.40 1.14
CA GLY A 81 -4.20 6.28 1.27
C GLY A 81 -4.07 5.23 0.18
N LEU A 82 -2.84 4.93 -0.25
CA LEU A 82 -2.61 3.96 -1.34
C LEU A 82 -2.96 2.54 -0.89
N ASN A 83 -2.74 2.24 0.39
CA ASN A 83 -3.24 1.04 1.05
C ASN A 83 -4.58 1.38 1.73
N ARG A 84 -5.52 0.43 1.76
CA ARG A 84 -6.89 0.68 2.22
C ARG A 84 -7.44 -0.45 3.08
N ILE A 85 -7.99 -0.10 4.23
CA ILE A 85 -8.90 -0.99 4.98
C ILE A 85 -10.26 -0.91 4.27
N VAL A 86 -10.61 -1.98 3.57
CA VAL A 86 -11.83 -2.10 2.75
C VAL A 86 -13.02 -2.52 3.59
N TYR A 87 -12.82 -3.44 4.54
CA TYR A 87 -13.81 -3.79 5.57
C TYR A 87 -13.20 -3.46 6.91
N SER A 88 -13.92 -2.75 7.77
CA SER A 88 -13.42 -2.34 9.09
C SER A 88 -13.41 -3.49 10.11
N GLY A 89 -14.25 -4.50 9.90
CA GLY A 89 -14.50 -5.57 10.87
C GLY A 89 -15.39 -5.14 12.03
N GLY A 90 -16.11 -4.02 11.88
CA GLY A 90 -17.07 -3.53 12.86
C GLY A 90 -16.43 -3.09 14.18
N SER A 91 -17.18 -3.23 15.29
CA SER A 91 -16.74 -2.82 16.63
C SER A 91 -15.80 -3.83 17.30
N GLY A 92 -15.72 -5.06 16.80
CA GLY A 92 -14.93 -6.15 17.37
C GLY A 92 -14.26 -6.98 16.29
N PRO A 93 -13.35 -6.39 15.49
CA PRO A 93 -12.61 -7.12 14.46
C PRO A 93 -11.74 -8.20 15.12
N LYS A 94 -11.74 -9.42 14.58
CA LYS A 94 -10.95 -10.55 15.12
C LYS A 94 -10.09 -11.23 14.06
N LEU A 95 -10.60 -11.33 12.83
CA LEU A 95 -9.88 -11.91 11.71
C LEU A 95 -9.55 -10.83 10.69
N GLY A 96 -8.27 -10.64 10.40
CA GLY A 96 -7.80 -9.79 9.32
C GLY A 96 -7.45 -10.60 8.08
N ILE A 97 -7.81 -10.09 6.91
CA ILE A 97 -7.33 -10.59 5.63
C ILE A 97 -6.52 -9.47 4.97
N VAL A 98 -5.24 -9.72 4.72
CA VAL A 98 -4.35 -8.83 3.96
C VAL A 98 -4.19 -9.38 2.56
N THR A 99 -4.35 -8.53 1.54
CA THR A 99 -4.25 -8.97 0.15
C THR A 99 -3.70 -7.88 -0.78
N ILE A 100 -3.10 -8.31 -1.90
CA ILE A 100 -2.36 -7.43 -2.82
C ILE A 100 -2.82 -7.59 -4.26
N GLY A 101 -2.73 -6.52 -5.04
CA GLY A 101 -2.87 -6.60 -6.51
C GLY A 101 -4.14 -7.32 -6.96
N LYS A 102 -3.99 -8.35 -7.80
CA LYS A 102 -5.11 -9.16 -8.30
C LYS A 102 -5.77 -9.99 -7.20
N SER A 103 -4.99 -10.60 -6.30
CA SER A 103 -5.53 -11.46 -5.23
C SER A 103 -6.60 -10.77 -4.39
N TYR A 104 -6.62 -9.43 -4.35
CA TYR A 104 -7.70 -8.66 -3.73
C TYR A 104 -9.07 -8.97 -4.36
N LEU A 105 -9.15 -9.02 -5.68
CA LEU A 105 -10.39 -9.35 -6.40
C LEU A 105 -10.80 -10.80 -6.14
N ASP A 106 -9.83 -11.73 -6.09
CA ASP A 106 -10.10 -13.14 -5.78
C ASP A 106 -10.64 -13.31 -4.35
N VAL A 107 -10.07 -12.60 -3.37
CA VAL A 107 -10.58 -12.57 -1.98
C VAL A 107 -11.98 -11.97 -1.92
N ARG A 108 -12.21 -10.86 -2.62
CA ARG A 108 -13.53 -10.21 -2.67
C ARG A 108 -14.60 -11.15 -3.25
N GLN A 109 -14.28 -11.83 -4.34
CA GLN A 109 -15.17 -12.81 -4.95
C GLN A 109 -15.43 -13.98 -4.01
N ALA A 110 -14.38 -14.55 -3.39
CA ALA A 110 -14.55 -15.66 -2.45
C ALA A 110 -15.42 -15.31 -1.24
N LEU A 111 -15.28 -14.08 -0.71
CA LEU A 111 -16.15 -13.58 0.37
C LEU A 111 -17.59 -13.40 -0.11
N GLU A 112 -17.80 -12.87 -1.31
CA GLU A 112 -19.14 -12.73 -1.91
C GLU A 112 -19.81 -14.09 -2.13
N ASP A 113 -19.07 -15.09 -2.64
CA ASP A 113 -19.57 -16.44 -2.91
C ASP A 113 -20.08 -17.14 -1.64
N ILE A 114 -19.50 -16.83 -0.48
CA ILE A 114 -19.95 -17.34 0.83
C ILE A 114 -20.94 -16.41 1.55
N GLY A 115 -21.40 -15.35 0.88
CA GLY A 115 -22.38 -14.40 1.41
C GLY A 115 -21.82 -13.40 2.43
N VAL A 116 -20.52 -13.12 2.39
CA VAL A 116 -19.84 -12.15 3.27
C VAL A 116 -19.60 -10.84 2.52
N ASP A 117 -20.60 -9.96 2.56
CA ASP A 117 -20.46 -8.54 2.22
C ASP A 117 -19.84 -7.73 3.38
N GLU A 118 -19.68 -6.41 3.20
CA GLU A 118 -19.12 -5.54 4.25
C GLU A 118 -19.97 -5.57 5.53
N ALA A 119 -21.29 -5.61 5.41
CA ALA A 119 -22.18 -5.62 6.55
C ALA A 119 -22.05 -6.93 7.34
N ALA A 120 -21.99 -8.06 6.65
CA ALA A 120 -21.73 -9.38 7.22
C ALA A 120 -20.34 -9.44 7.85
N ALA A 121 -19.30 -8.99 7.14
CA ALA A 121 -17.93 -8.91 7.63
C ALA A 121 -17.85 -8.12 8.94
N ASN A 122 -18.53 -6.96 9.02
CA ASN A 122 -18.57 -6.15 10.24
C ASN A 122 -19.32 -6.83 11.39
N ARG A 123 -20.37 -7.63 11.13
CA ARG A 123 -21.08 -8.40 12.16
C ARG A 123 -20.24 -9.55 12.72
N ILE A 124 -19.46 -10.21 11.87
CA ILE A 124 -18.67 -11.40 12.25
C ILE A 124 -17.20 -11.08 12.57
N GLY A 125 -16.80 -9.81 12.49
CA GLY A 125 -15.46 -9.36 12.88
C GLY A 125 -14.37 -9.62 11.85
N ILE A 126 -14.69 -9.60 10.55
CA ILE A 126 -13.70 -9.72 9.46
C ILE A 126 -13.28 -8.35 8.96
N ARG A 127 -11.97 -8.07 9.05
CA ARG A 127 -11.32 -6.89 8.49
C ARG A 127 -10.61 -7.27 7.20
N LEU A 128 -10.71 -6.43 6.17
CA LEU A 128 -10.07 -6.67 4.87
C LEU A 128 -9.15 -5.50 4.54
N PHE A 129 -7.89 -5.76 4.24
CA PHE A 129 -6.88 -4.77 3.90
C PHE A 129 -6.29 -5.03 2.52
N LYS A 130 -6.42 -4.02 1.66
CA LYS A 130 -5.87 -4.00 0.32
C LYS A 130 -4.57 -3.21 0.32
N VAL A 131 -3.46 -3.88 0.02
CA VAL A 131 -2.17 -3.25 -0.19
C VAL A 131 -2.05 -2.81 -1.65
N GLY A 132 -1.99 -1.50 -1.86
CA GLY A 132 -1.80 -0.87 -3.17
C GLY A 132 -0.32 -0.65 -3.50
N CYS A 133 0.52 -0.42 -2.49
CA CYS A 133 1.97 -0.33 -2.65
C CYS A 133 2.65 -1.40 -1.77
N PRO A 134 3.05 -2.55 -2.37
CA PRO A 134 3.65 -3.66 -1.62
C PRO A 134 5.12 -3.42 -1.27
N TRP A 135 5.78 -2.45 -1.90
CA TRP A 135 7.15 -2.05 -1.57
C TRP A 135 7.39 -0.55 -1.82
N PRO A 136 7.92 0.19 -0.83
CA PRO A 136 8.11 -0.23 0.56
C PRO A 136 6.77 -0.40 1.28
N LEU A 137 6.69 -1.36 2.19
CA LEU A 137 5.48 -1.60 2.96
C LEU A 137 5.35 -0.56 4.09
N ASP A 138 4.19 0.10 4.16
CA ASP A 138 3.88 1.06 5.22
C ASP A 138 3.51 0.33 6.52
N LEU A 139 4.50 0.23 7.41
CA LEU A 139 4.38 -0.46 8.69
C LEU A 139 3.35 0.20 9.62
N GLN A 140 3.18 1.51 9.54
CA GLN A 140 2.20 2.22 10.37
C GLN A 140 0.78 1.81 9.99
N HIS A 141 0.47 1.78 8.68
CA HIS A 141 -0.81 1.29 8.21
C HIS A 141 -1.09 -0.16 8.60
N ILE A 142 -0.06 -1.03 8.53
CA ILE A 142 -0.21 -2.42 8.93
C ILE A 142 -0.47 -2.53 10.42
N ALA A 143 0.23 -1.75 11.25
CA ALA A 143 -0.02 -1.70 12.69
C ALA A 143 -1.46 -1.24 13.00
N ASP A 144 -1.95 -0.22 12.28
CA ASP A 144 -3.33 0.26 12.42
C ASP A 144 -4.36 -0.79 11.98
N PHE A 145 -4.09 -1.51 10.90
CA PHE A 145 -4.90 -2.64 10.46
C PHE A 145 -4.90 -3.80 11.47
N ALA A 146 -3.72 -4.13 12.02
CA ALA A 146 -3.52 -5.26 12.93
C ALA A 146 -4.16 -5.03 14.31
N ARG A 147 -4.38 -3.77 14.70
CA ARG A 147 -4.91 -3.41 16.02
C ARG A 147 -6.26 -4.08 16.29
N GLY A 148 -6.27 -4.90 17.33
CA GLY A 148 -7.46 -5.60 17.84
C GLY A 148 -7.74 -6.95 17.20
N LEU A 149 -6.97 -7.37 16.20
CA LEU A 149 -7.14 -8.67 15.55
C LEU A 149 -6.50 -9.79 16.37
N ASP A 150 -7.15 -10.95 16.41
CA ASP A 150 -6.62 -12.19 16.98
C ASP A 150 -5.73 -12.92 15.96
N THR A 151 -6.13 -12.86 14.68
CA THR A 151 -5.47 -13.59 13.58
C THR A 151 -5.42 -12.73 12.32
N ILE A 152 -4.31 -12.81 11.58
CA ILE A 152 -4.17 -12.23 10.25
C ILE A 152 -3.86 -13.34 9.25
N VAL A 153 -4.59 -13.36 8.14
CA VAL A 153 -4.35 -14.22 6.99
C VAL A 153 -3.84 -13.34 5.84
N VAL A 154 -2.66 -13.66 5.32
CA VAL A 154 -2.09 -12.99 4.15
C VAL A 154 -2.42 -13.81 2.91
N VAL A 155 -3.12 -13.19 1.96
CA VAL A 155 -3.45 -13.78 0.67
C VAL A 155 -2.67 -13.04 -0.40
N GLU A 156 -1.63 -13.68 -0.93
CA GLU A 156 -0.79 -13.15 -1.98
C GLU A 156 -0.53 -14.18 -3.07
N GLU A 157 -0.20 -13.70 -4.27
CA GLU A 157 0.23 -14.56 -5.37
C GLU A 157 1.72 -14.90 -5.23
N LYS A 158 2.10 -16.17 -5.46
CA LYS A 158 3.50 -16.65 -5.55
C LYS A 158 4.17 -16.83 -4.17
N ARG A 159 5.51 -16.74 -4.12
CA ARG A 159 6.33 -16.84 -2.91
C ARG A 159 6.07 -15.63 -2.02
N SER A 160 6.12 -15.86 -0.71
CA SER A 160 5.88 -14.86 0.32
C SER A 160 6.68 -13.57 0.07
N LEU A 161 5.97 -12.46 -0.16
CA LEU A 161 6.56 -11.12 -0.31
C LEU A 161 6.11 -10.23 0.83
N LEU A 162 4.81 -10.19 1.13
CA LEU A 162 4.30 -9.42 2.27
C LEU A 162 4.54 -10.11 3.60
N GLU A 163 4.36 -11.43 3.67
CA GLU A 163 4.42 -12.17 4.94
C GLU A 163 5.81 -12.09 5.62
N VAL A 164 6.88 -11.94 4.84
CA VAL A 164 8.26 -11.90 5.33
C VAL A 164 8.75 -10.51 5.77
N GLN A 165 7.95 -9.47 5.52
CA GLN A 165 8.29 -8.07 5.82
C GLN A 165 7.71 -7.63 7.16
#